data_AF-A0A9F2R7V4-F1
#
_entry.id   AF-A0A9F2R7V4-F1
#
_cell.length_a   1.000
_cell.length_b   1.000
_cell.length_c   1.000
_cell.angle_alpha   90.00
_cell.angle_beta   90.00
_cell.angle_gamma   90.00
#
_symmetry.space_group_name_H-M   'P 1'
#
loop_
_entity.id
_entity.type
_entity.pdbx_description
1 polymer ?
#
loop_
_entity_poly.entity_id
_entity_poly.type
_entity_poly.pdbx_seq_one_letter_code
_entity_poly.pdbx_strand_id
1 'polypeptide(L)'
;MYTCCVEKIDYEEFFNRLQMPDTFNSWFLIAQLHVWMCLVRMKQEGRTGKYMCHYIVYAMWEDAEQRGKVMGVNSLILRRSMKSLTEVFYASIFGYDEGILSDDHVLAAAIWRNLFEKHCNDPRQLAIMVEYVRKQVQHLDAMSGEDLLLSGEVTWRPLVEPNPQSIVKPAFPVYNDEGL
;
A
#
# COMPACT_ATOMS: atom_id res chain seq x y z
N MET A 1 12.28 5.31 4.79
CA MET A 1 11.23 4.69 3.94
C MET A 1 9.93 4.43 4.69
N TYR A 2 9.91 3.61 5.75
CA TYR A 2 8.67 3.34 6.51
C TYR A 2 7.94 4.62 6.96
N THR A 3 8.68 5.60 7.50
CA THR A 3 8.14 6.90 7.89
C THR A 3 7.36 7.59 6.76
N CYS A 4 7.81 7.48 5.51
CA CYS A 4 7.08 8.03 4.36
C CYS A 4 5.71 7.34 4.15
N CYS A 5 5.56 6.06 4.51
CA CYS A 5 4.30 5.33 4.40
C CYS A 5 3.27 5.77 5.44
N VAL A 6 3.68 6.44 6.51
CA VAL A 6 2.81 6.80 7.64
C VAL A 6 2.72 8.29 7.95
N GLU A 7 3.74 9.08 7.65
CA GLU A 7 3.73 10.53 7.93
C GLU A 7 3.44 11.38 6.69
N LYS A 8 3.70 10.85 5.49
CA LYS A 8 3.47 11.59 4.23
C LYS A 8 2.16 11.20 3.54
N ILE A 9 1.23 10.60 4.27
CA ILE A 9 -0.08 10.18 3.78
C ILE A 9 -1.15 11.04 4.44
N ASP A 10 -2.06 11.57 3.63
CA ASP A 10 -3.23 12.30 4.11
C ASP A 10 -4.34 11.31 4.51
N TYR A 11 -4.27 10.80 5.73
CA TYR A 11 -5.27 9.83 6.24
C TYR A 11 -6.67 10.42 6.29
N GLU A 12 -6.81 11.73 6.52
CA GLU A 12 -8.11 12.40 6.57
C GLU A 12 -8.80 12.35 5.21
N GLU A 13 -8.06 12.60 4.12
CA GLU A 13 -8.61 12.47 2.77
C GLU A 13 -9.10 11.04 2.50
N PHE A 14 -8.31 10.02 2.85
CA PHE A 14 -8.70 8.62 2.70
C PHE A 14 -9.95 8.28 3.50
N PHE A 15 -9.99 8.62 4.79
CA PHE A 15 -11.14 8.31 5.64
C PHE A 15 -12.42 8.97 5.11
N ASN A 16 -12.33 10.23 4.70
CA ASN A 16 -13.47 10.96 4.16
C ASN A 16 -13.95 10.42 2.80
N ARG A 17 -13.04 10.20 1.85
CA ARG A 17 -13.38 9.75 0.49
C ARG A 17 -13.88 8.31 0.46
N LEU A 18 -13.24 7.44 1.24
CA LEU A 18 -13.53 6.00 1.28
C LEU A 18 -14.58 5.65 2.34
N GLN A 19 -15.07 6.64 3.10
CA GLN A 19 -16.02 6.44 4.21
C GLN A 19 -15.53 5.41 5.23
N MET A 20 -14.23 5.38 5.48
CA MET A 20 -13.63 4.51 6.49
C MET A 20 -13.76 5.18 7.86
N PRO A 21 -14.07 4.43 8.93
CA PRO A 21 -14.11 4.99 10.27
C PRO A 21 -12.68 5.35 10.72
N ASP A 22 -12.51 6.45 11.45
CA ASP A 22 -11.20 6.81 12.02
C ASP A 22 -10.87 5.86 13.19
N THR A 23 -10.15 4.77 12.88
CA THR A 23 -9.80 3.72 13.83
C THR A 23 -8.37 3.25 13.60
N PHE A 24 -7.79 2.62 14.62
CA PHE A 24 -6.49 1.94 14.50
C PHE A 24 -6.45 0.94 13.34
N ASN A 25 -7.55 0.22 13.10
CA ASN A 25 -7.64 -0.72 11.99
C ASN A 25 -7.59 0.01 10.64
N SER A 26 -8.41 1.04 10.44
CA SER A 26 -8.42 1.83 9.21
C SER A 26 -7.07 2.48 8.91
N TRP A 27 -6.41 3.02 9.95
CA TRP A 27 -5.03 3.50 9.83
C TRP A 27 -4.10 2.39 9.37
N PHE A 28 -4.14 1.21 10.01
CA PHE A 28 -3.29 0.09 9.66
C PHE A 28 -3.51 -0.37 8.22
N LEU A 29 -4.76 -0.45 7.76
CA LEU A 29 -5.12 -0.88 6.40
C LEU A 29 -4.53 0.05 5.32
N ILE A 30 -4.55 1.36 5.56
CA ILE A 30 -3.93 2.34 4.65
C ILE A 30 -2.40 2.27 4.76
N ALA A 31 -1.84 2.21 5.97
CA ALA A 31 -0.39 2.14 6.18
C ALA A 31 0.22 0.89 5.51
N GLN A 32 -0.40 -0.28 5.68
CA GLN A 32 0.08 -1.52 5.08
C GLN A 32 0.01 -1.51 3.55
N LEU A 33 -0.95 -0.80 2.95
CA LEU A 33 -1.06 -0.68 1.49
C LEU A 33 0.15 0.09 0.94
N HIS A 34 0.53 1.18 1.59
CA HIS A 34 1.72 1.96 1.24
C HIS A 34 3.02 1.20 1.50
N VAL A 35 3.08 0.45 2.61
CA VAL A 35 4.19 -0.47 2.87
C VAL A 35 4.31 -1.50 1.76
N TRP A 36 3.21 -2.17 1.38
CA TRP A 36 3.20 -3.16 0.30
C TRP A 36 3.75 -2.58 -1.02
N MET A 37 3.32 -1.37 -1.42
CA MET A 37 3.84 -0.72 -2.62
C MET A 37 5.36 -0.47 -2.54
N CYS A 38 5.88 -0.04 -1.37
CA CYS A 38 7.33 0.06 -1.15
C CYS A 38 8.03 -1.30 -1.23
N LEU A 39 7.42 -2.37 -0.71
CA LEU A 39 8.00 -3.71 -0.76
C LEU A 39 8.09 -4.23 -2.21
N VAL A 40 7.06 -3.99 -3.03
CA VAL A 40 7.07 -4.35 -4.46
C VAL A 40 8.23 -3.66 -5.16
N ARG A 41 8.42 -2.37 -4.93
CA ARG A 41 9.52 -1.60 -5.53
C ARG A 41 10.90 -2.08 -5.06
N MET A 42 11.08 -2.26 -3.75
CA MET A 42 12.38 -2.64 -3.16
C MET A 42 12.78 -4.08 -3.49
N LYS A 43 11.84 -5.00 -3.70
CA LYS A 43 12.17 -6.38 -4.14
C LYS A 43 12.94 -6.43 -5.46
N GLN A 44 12.83 -5.40 -6.30
CA GLN A 44 13.55 -5.30 -7.58
C GLN A 44 15.05 -4.98 -7.39
N GLU A 45 15.45 -4.46 -6.23
CA GLU A 45 16.82 -4.01 -5.92
C GLU A 45 17.71 -5.11 -5.32
N GLY A 46 17.41 -6.37 -5.65
CA GLY A 46 18.20 -7.54 -5.25
C GLY A 46 18.39 -7.69 -3.73
N ARG A 47 19.63 -7.95 -3.30
CA ARG A 47 19.93 -8.25 -1.89
C ARG A 47 19.69 -7.06 -0.98
N THR A 48 20.16 -5.87 -1.36
CA THR A 48 20.01 -4.64 -0.56
C THR A 48 18.53 -4.27 -0.43
N GLY A 49 17.77 -4.38 -1.51
CA GLY A 49 16.31 -4.25 -1.50
C GLY A 49 15.62 -5.19 -0.52
N LYS A 50 16.02 -6.47 -0.50
CA LYS A 50 15.48 -7.45 0.46
C LYS A 50 15.78 -7.07 1.93
N TYR A 51 16.96 -6.52 2.21
CA TYR A 51 17.26 -6.00 3.55
C TYR A 51 16.38 -4.80 3.90
N MET A 52 16.19 -3.86 2.97
CA MET A 52 15.30 -2.71 3.16
C MET A 52 13.85 -3.17 3.44
N CYS A 53 13.34 -4.15 2.68
CA CYS A 53 12.02 -4.75 2.93
C CYS A 53 11.86 -5.27 4.37
N HIS A 54 12.87 -5.98 4.89
CA HIS A 54 12.85 -6.46 6.26
C HIS A 54 12.74 -5.31 7.27
N TYR A 55 13.52 -4.24 7.10
CA TYR A 55 13.48 -3.08 7.98
C TYR A 55 12.14 -2.33 7.93
N ILE A 56 11.54 -2.18 6.74
CA ILE A 56 10.24 -1.53 6.60
C ILE A 56 9.16 -2.32 7.36
N VAL A 57 9.11 -3.64 7.19
CA VAL A 57 8.13 -4.49 7.88
C VAL A 57 8.38 -4.51 9.38
N TYR A 58 9.64 -4.58 9.81
CA TYR A 58 10.00 -4.49 11.22
C TYR A 58 9.50 -3.17 11.84
N ALA A 59 9.82 -2.03 11.22
CA ALA A 59 9.39 -0.72 11.71
C ALA A 59 7.87 -0.57 11.74
N MET A 60 7.15 -1.14 10.76
CA MET A 60 5.69 -1.17 10.74
C MET A 60 5.10 -1.87 11.96
N TRP A 61 5.65 -3.03 12.34
CA TRP A 61 5.14 -3.77 13.48
C TRP A 61 5.46 -3.10 14.82
N GLU A 62 6.65 -2.50 14.94
CA GLU A 62 7.01 -1.72 16.12
C GLU A 62 6.07 -0.51 16.30
N ASP A 63 5.76 0.22 15.23
CA ASP A 63 4.83 1.37 15.28
C ASP A 63 3.39 0.90 15.60
N ALA A 64 2.92 -0.18 14.97
CA ALA A 64 1.60 -0.74 15.26
C ALA A 64 1.46 -1.16 16.73
N GLU A 65 2.47 -1.84 17.30
CA GLU A 65 2.46 -2.22 18.70
C GLU A 65 2.49 -1.00 19.62
N GLN A 66 3.35 -0.02 19.31
CA GLN A 66 3.50 1.19 20.11
C GLN A 66 2.22 2.03 20.11
N ARG A 67 1.58 2.22 18.96
CA ARG A 67 0.29 2.93 18.85
C ARG A 67 -0.79 2.23 19.66
N GLY A 68 -0.88 0.90 19.59
CA GLY A 68 -1.81 0.12 20.40
C GLY A 68 -1.61 0.35 21.91
N LYS A 69 -0.36 0.41 22.37
CA LYS A 69 -0.03 0.74 23.77
C LYS A 69 -0.43 2.17 24.14
N VAL A 70 -0.11 3.15 23.28
CA VAL A 70 -0.44 4.58 23.50
C VAL A 70 -1.95 4.80 23.57
N MET A 71 -2.74 4.08 22.76
CA MET A 71 -4.20 4.11 22.80
C MET A 71 -4.81 3.43 24.04
N GLY A 72 -3.97 2.90 24.95
CA GLY A 72 -4.42 2.28 26.20
C GLY A 72 -5.08 0.91 26.00
N VAL A 73 -4.85 0.24 24.86
CA VAL A 73 -5.41 -1.08 24.60
C VAL A 73 -4.80 -2.09 25.56
N ASN A 74 -5.65 -2.89 26.22
CA ASN A 74 -5.21 -3.95 27.11
C ASN A 74 -4.23 -4.90 26.40
N SER A 75 -3.13 -5.28 27.05
CA SER A 75 -2.06 -6.09 26.43
C SER A 75 -2.53 -7.43 25.84
N LEU A 76 -3.51 -8.09 26.45
CA LEU A 76 -4.08 -9.34 25.93
C LEU A 76 -4.89 -9.11 24.65
N ILE A 77 -5.64 -8.00 24.61
CA ILE A 77 -6.41 -7.59 23.44
C ILE A 77 -5.45 -7.17 22.33
N LEU A 78 -4.45 -6.34 22.65
CA LEU A 78 -3.43 -5.90 21.70
C LEU A 78 -2.74 -7.10 21.04
N ARG A 79 -2.31 -8.10 21.82
CA ARG A 79 -1.69 -9.31 21.26
C ARG A 79 -2.61 -10.07 20.30
N ARG A 80 -3.91 -10.14 20.60
CA ARG A 80 -4.90 -10.76 19.69
C ARG A 80 -5.09 -9.93 18.43
N SER A 81 -5.20 -8.61 18.57
CA SER A 81 -5.30 -7.68 17.44
C SER A 81 -4.09 -7.78 16.53
N MET A 82 -2.87 -7.76 17.08
CA MET A 82 -1.62 -7.90 16.30
C MET A 82 -1.59 -9.22 15.50
N LYS A 83 -2.09 -10.32 16.08
CA LYS A 83 -2.22 -11.58 15.35
C LYS A 83 -3.21 -11.46 14.18
N SER A 84 -4.37 -10.85 14.40
CA SER A 84 -5.36 -10.60 13.34
C SER A 84 -4.79 -9.70 12.24
N LEU A 85 -4.07 -8.63 12.60
CA LEU A 85 -3.43 -7.74 11.64
C LEU A 85 -2.36 -8.45 10.82
N THR A 86 -1.65 -9.42 11.42
CA THR A 86 -0.67 -10.24 10.69
C THR A 86 -1.35 -11.09 9.60
N GLU A 87 -2.50 -11.70 9.92
CA GLU A 87 -3.29 -12.47 8.96
C GLU A 87 -3.79 -11.57 7.82
N VAL A 88 -4.31 -10.38 8.15
CA VAL A 88 -4.72 -9.35 7.18
C VAL A 88 -3.54 -8.91 6.30
N PHE A 89 -2.36 -8.71 6.88
CA PHE A 89 -1.17 -8.29 6.14
C PHE A 89 -0.74 -9.30 5.08
N TYR A 90 -0.66 -10.58 5.43
CA TYR A 90 -0.31 -11.61 4.45
C TYR A 90 -1.40 -11.78 3.38
N ALA A 91 -2.68 -11.79 3.75
CA ALA A 91 -3.78 -11.86 2.80
C ALA A 91 -3.78 -10.66 1.83
N SER A 92 -3.43 -9.48 2.34
CA SER A 92 -3.28 -8.24 1.57
C SER A 92 -2.15 -8.37 0.55
N ILE A 93 -0.97 -8.82 0.97
CA ILE A 93 0.17 -9.03 0.04
C ILE A 93 -0.22 -9.96 -1.10
N PHE A 94 -0.79 -11.14 -0.81
CA PHE A 94 -1.17 -12.08 -1.86
C PHE A 94 -2.22 -11.50 -2.81
N GLY A 95 -3.25 -10.85 -2.27
CA GLY A 95 -4.30 -10.26 -3.09
C GLY A 95 -3.81 -9.10 -3.96
N TYR A 96 -2.95 -8.24 -3.41
CA TYR A 96 -2.43 -7.09 -4.15
C TYR A 96 -1.37 -7.50 -5.17
N ASP A 97 -0.49 -8.47 -4.87
CA ASP A 97 0.47 -9.03 -5.83
C ASP A 97 -0.28 -9.68 -7.01
N GLU A 98 -1.35 -10.43 -6.78
CA GLU A 98 -2.20 -10.99 -7.84
C GLU A 98 -2.89 -9.87 -8.64
N GLY A 99 -3.51 -8.91 -7.94
CA GLY A 99 -4.26 -7.82 -8.55
C GLY A 99 -3.42 -6.92 -9.44
N ILE A 100 -2.22 -6.54 -9.00
CA ILE A 100 -1.36 -5.63 -9.77
C ILE A 100 -0.81 -6.29 -11.04
N LEU A 101 -0.59 -7.61 -11.02
CA LEU A 101 -0.13 -8.38 -12.18
C LEU A 101 -1.27 -8.76 -13.15
N SER A 102 -2.52 -8.57 -12.73
CA SER A 102 -3.73 -8.91 -13.49
C SER A 102 -4.43 -7.63 -14.01
N ASP A 103 -5.75 -7.67 -14.16
CA ASP A 103 -6.57 -6.53 -14.54
C ASP A 103 -7.18 -5.78 -13.34
N ASP A 104 -7.85 -4.67 -13.65
CA ASP A 104 -8.45 -3.78 -12.66
C ASP A 104 -9.64 -4.40 -11.90
N HIS A 105 -10.31 -5.43 -12.44
CA HIS A 105 -11.37 -6.13 -11.72
C HIS A 105 -10.76 -7.01 -10.62
N VAL A 106 -9.67 -7.71 -10.92
CA VAL A 106 -8.94 -8.53 -9.94
C VAL A 106 -8.36 -7.63 -8.84
N LEU A 107 -7.74 -6.50 -9.22
CA LEU A 107 -7.22 -5.53 -8.26
C LEU A 107 -8.33 -4.89 -7.42
N ALA A 108 -9.45 -4.50 -8.02
CA ALA A 108 -10.62 -3.99 -7.29
C ALA A 108 -11.14 -5.02 -6.28
N ALA A 109 -11.20 -6.29 -6.67
CA ALA A 109 -11.64 -7.36 -5.78
C ALA A 109 -10.67 -7.57 -4.62
N ALA A 110 -9.36 -7.48 -4.85
CA ALA A 110 -8.36 -7.54 -3.78
C ALA A 110 -8.47 -6.34 -2.82
N ILE A 111 -8.62 -5.13 -3.33
CA ILE A 111 -8.84 -3.91 -2.55
C ILE A 111 -10.13 -4.03 -1.73
N TRP A 112 -11.23 -4.49 -2.34
CA TRP A 112 -12.50 -4.70 -1.65
C TRP A 112 -12.37 -5.69 -0.49
N ARG A 113 -11.69 -6.82 -0.70
CA ARG A 113 -11.51 -7.84 0.34
C ARG A 113 -10.62 -7.38 1.49
N ASN A 114 -9.54 -6.66 1.18
CA ASN A 114 -8.46 -6.41 2.12
C ASN A 114 -8.47 -4.98 2.71
N LEU A 115 -8.68 -3.94 1.90
CA LEU A 115 -8.71 -2.54 2.37
C LEU A 115 -10.09 -2.15 2.91
N PHE A 116 -11.15 -2.60 2.24
CA PHE A 116 -12.53 -2.34 2.68
C PHE A 116 -13.09 -3.44 3.56
N GLU A 117 -12.34 -4.53 3.80
CA GLU A 117 -12.79 -5.67 4.61
C GLU A 117 -14.15 -6.23 4.17
N LYS A 118 -14.46 -6.17 2.86
CA LYS A 118 -15.73 -6.56 2.23
C LYS A 118 -16.90 -5.61 2.55
N HIS A 119 -16.61 -4.44 3.11
CA HIS A 119 -17.55 -3.38 3.45
C HIS A 119 -17.37 -2.17 2.53
N CYS A 120 -17.71 -2.34 1.25
CA CYS A 120 -17.81 -1.23 0.31
C CYS A 120 -18.92 -1.53 -0.72
N ASN A 121 -19.93 -0.67 -0.73
CA ASN A 121 -21.09 -0.78 -1.62
C ASN A 121 -21.04 0.23 -2.78
N ASP A 122 -20.13 1.20 -2.73
CA ASP A 122 -19.97 2.18 -3.80
C ASP A 122 -18.80 1.80 -4.72
N PRO A 123 -19.06 1.32 -5.95
CA PRO A 123 -17.99 0.95 -6.87
C PRO A 123 -17.06 2.12 -7.25
N ARG A 124 -17.49 3.38 -7.05
CA ARG A 124 -16.64 4.55 -7.28
C ARG A 124 -15.47 4.63 -6.31
N GLN A 125 -15.66 4.20 -5.06
CA GLN A 125 -14.58 4.15 -4.06
C GLN A 125 -13.52 3.11 -4.46
N LEU A 126 -13.94 1.97 -5.00
CA LEU A 126 -13.03 0.97 -5.55
C LEU A 126 -12.27 1.50 -6.76
N ALA A 127 -12.97 2.18 -7.69
CA ALA A 127 -12.33 2.78 -8.86
C ALA A 127 -11.24 3.80 -8.47
N ILE A 128 -11.52 4.67 -7.49
CA ILE A 128 -10.52 5.62 -6.95
C ILE A 128 -9.30 4.87 -6.42
N MET A 129 -9.49 3.80 -5.65
CA MET A 129 -8.39 3.06 -5.06
C MET A 129 -7.60 2.23 -6.08
N VAL A 130 -8.25 1.67 -7.10
CA VAL A 130 -7.57 1.00 -8.20
C VAL A 130 -6.69 1.99 -8.96
N GLU A 131 -7.24 3.15 -9.34
CA GLU A 131 -6.48 4.21 -10.01
C GLU A 131 -5.30 4.66 -9.14
N TYR A 132 -5.56 4.90 -7.85
CA TYR A 132 -4.53 5.28 -6.89
C TYR A 132 -3.39 4.26 -6.83
N VAL A 133 -3.70 2.98 -6.63
CA VAL A 133 -2.68 1.93 -6.51
C VAL A 133 -1.86 1.81 -7.79
N ARG A 134 -2.51 1.75 -8.96
CA ARG A 134 -1.83 1.70 -10.26
C ARG A 134 -0.88 2.89 -10.44
N LYS A 135 -1.37 4.08 -10.13
CA LYS A 135 -0.62 5.34 -10.23
C LYS A 135 0.58 5.36 -9.29
N GLN A 136 0.42 4.93 -8.04
CA GLN A 136 1.53 4.92 -7.09
C GLN A 136 2.60 3.89 -7.48
N VAL A 137 2.22 2.67 -7.86
CA VAL A 137 3.18 1.64 -8.28
C VAL A 137 3.98 2.15 -9.48
N GLN A 138 3.32 2.70 -10.50
CA GLN A 138 3.99 3.29 -11.66
C GLN A 138 4.94 4.44 -11.27
N HIS A 139 4.52 5.31 -10.34
CA HIS A 139 5.35 6.40 -9.84
C HIS A 139 6.59 5.90 -9.11
N LEU A 140 6.43 4.90 -8.24
CA LEU A 140 7.54 4.29 -7.50
C LEU A 140 8.51 3.55 -8.42
N ASP A 141 8.02 2.84 -9.43
CA ASP A 141 8.84 2.14 -10.43
C ASP A 141 9.69 3.13 -11.25
N ALA A 142 9.21 4.35 -11.47
CA ALA A 142 9.97 5.40 -12.14
C ALA A 142 11.08 6.02 -11.27
N MET A 143 11.09 5.76 -9.95
CA MET A 143 12.12 6.27 -9.05
C MET A 143 13.40 5.41 -9.09
N SER A 144 14.55 6.08 -8.97
CA SER A 144 15.86 5.43 -8.89
C SER A 144 15.97 4.55 -7.64
N GLY A 145 16.29 3.27 -7.85
CA GLY A 145 16.45 2.31 -6.76
C GLY A 145 17.63 2.63 -5.86
N GLU A 146 18.73 3.09 -6.46
CA GLU A 146 19.92 3.53 -5.74
C GLU A 146 19.61 4.71 -4.80
N ASP A 147 18.92 5.73 -5.32
CA ASP A 147 18.54 6.90 -4.52
C ASP A 147 17.56 6.52 -3.40
N LEU A 148 16.61 5.63 -3.69
CA LEU A 148 15.66 5.11 -2.70
C LEU A 148 16.35 4.31 -1.60
N LEU A 149 17.36 3.51 -1.94
CA LEU A 149 18.13 2.73 -0.96
C LEU A 149 19.03 3.61 -0.10
N LEU A 150 19.60 4.68 -0.68
CA LEU A 150 20.46 5.63 0.03
C LEU A 150 19.67 6.56 0.94
N SER A 151 18.59 7.16 0.44
CA SER A 151 17.82 8.17 1.17
C SER A 151 16.69 7.58 2.00
N GLY A 152 16.09 6.47 1.54
CA GLY A 152 14.83 5.97 2.06
C GLY A 152 13.64 6.91 1.79
N GLU A 153 13.79 7.93 0.94
CA GLU A 153 12.77 8.96 0.73
C GLU A 153 11.83 8.57 -0.40
N VAL A 154 10.59 8.23 -0.04
CA VAL A 154 9.51 7.97 -0.99
C VAL A 154 8.61 9.20 -1.07
N THR A 155 8.16 9.50 -2.30
CA THR A 155 7.12 10.50 -2.54
C THR A 155 5.86 9.82 -3.01
N TRP A 156 4.71 10.30 -2.53
CA TRP A 156 3.40 9.79 -2.89
C TRP A 156 2.66 10.83 -3.71
N ARG A 157 1.96 10.36 -4.75
CA ARG A 157 1.00 11.18 -5.49
C ARG A 157 -0.29 11.38 -4.65
N PRO A 158 -1.10 12.42 -4.89
CA PRO A 158 -2.35 12.63 -4.15
C PRO A 158 -3.35 11.48 -4.35
N LEU A 159 -4.36 11.33 -3.48
CA LEU A 159 -5.38 10.28 -3.67
C LEU A 159 -6.14 10.48 -4.97
N VAL A 160 -6.65 11.69 -5.17
CA VAL A 160 -7.32 12.13 -6.41
C VAL A 160 -6.45 13.15 -7.13
N GLU A 161 -6.19 12.94 -8.42
CA GLU A 161 -5.41 13.92 -9.20
C GLU A 161 -6.23 15.19 -9.45
N PRO A 162 -5.69 16.39 -9.16
CA PRO A 162 -6.36 17.64 -9.47
C PRO A 162 -6.34 17.95 -10.97
N ASN A 163 -5.41 17.36 -11.73
CA ASN A 163 -5.30 17.51 -13.19
C ASN A 163 -5.26 16.13 -13.88
N PRO A 164 -6.28 15.76 -14.68
CA PRO A 164 -6.33 14.46 -15.36
C PRO A 164 -5.15 14.18 -16.32
N GLN A 165 -4.46 15.23 -16.78
CA GLN A 165 -3.33 15.11 -17.70
C GLN A 165 -2.04 14.60 -17.03
N SER A 166 -1.98 14.58 -15.70
CA SER A 166 -0.85 14.03 -14.93
C SER A 166 -0.88 12.50 -14.84
N ILE A 167 -1.97 11.85 -15.28
CA ILE A 167 -2.09 10.40 -15.30
C ILE A 167 -1.20 9.89 -16.43
N VAL A 168 -0.06 9.31 -16.08
CA VAL A 168 0.85 8.71 -17.04
C VAL A 168 0.15 7.47 -17.58
N LYS A 169 -0.17 7.46 -18.88
CA LYS A 169 -0.80 6.29 -19.51
C LYS A 169 0.05 5.05 -19.23
N PRO A 170 -0.55 3.91 -18.86
CA PRO A 170 0.21 2.68 -18.67
C PRO A 170 0.99 2.39 -19.96
N ALA A 171 2.29 2.14 -19.82
CA ALA A 171 3.08 1.68 -20.94
C ALA A 171 2.50 0.32 -21.36
N PHE A 172 1.98 0.22 -22.57
CA PHE A 172 1.58 -1.07 -23.12
C PHE A 172 2.81 -1.99 -23.11
N PRO A 173 2.66 -3.28 -22.74
CA PRO A 173 3.77 -4.20 -22.85
C PRO A 173 4.24 -4.21 -24.32
N VAL A 174 5.49 -3.80 -24.53
CA VAL A 174 6.16 -3.96 -25.81
C VAL A 174 6.45 -5.45 -25.92
N TYR A 175 5.53 -6.20 -26.53
CA TYR A 175 5.84 -7.54 -27.00
C TYR A 175 6.90 -7.37 -28.09
N ASN A 176 8.15 -7.70 -27.75
CA ASN A 176 9.18 -7.91 -28.75
C ASN A 176 8.81 -9.19 -29.52
N ASP A 177 8.13 -9.03 -30.66
CA ASP A 177 7.86 -10.09 -31.64
C ASP A 177 9.15 -10.55 -32.38
N GLU A 178 10.32 -10.50 -31.75
CA GLU A 178 11.59 -11.01 -32.30
C GLU A 178 11.93 -12.43 -31.81
N GLY A 179 10.92 -13.25 -31.52
CA GLY A 179 11.17 -14.60 -31.02
C GLY A 179 10.01 -15.57 -31.18
N LEU A 180 9.68 -15.92 -32.42
CA LEU A 180 9.47 -17.30 -32.92
C LEU A 180 9.15 -17.31 -34.42
#